data_AF-A0A529AUR0-F1
#
_entry.id   AF-A0A529AUR0-F1
#
_cell.length_a   1.000
_cell.length_b   1.000
_cell.length_c   1.000
_cell.angle_alpha   90.00
_cell.angle_beta   90.00
_cell.angle_gamma   90.00
#
_symmetry.space_group_name_H-M   'P 1'
#
loop_
_entity.id
_entity.type
_entity.pdbx_description
1 polymer ?
#
loop_
_entity_poly.entity_id
_entity_poly.type
_entity_poly.pdbx_seq_one_letter_code
_entity_poly.pdbx_strand_id
1 'polypeptide(L)'
;VNLIKGTITGAAEAGRSRVTSVLGEVAVDSRTDHTPGAAVTLSLRPEAIELKPAGQGGAAGKVTARYYSGSIIDYRVALDSGETLHVQTFPNIRIAEGDRVSVHAPADGFWLLGAAK
;
A
#
# COMPACT_ATOMS: atom_id res chain seq x y z
N VAL A 1 -8.76 6.46 -0.16
CA VAL A 1 -7.29 6.59 -0.15
C VAL A 1 -6.73 5.98 1.12
N ASN A 2 -5.58 5.32 1.05
CA ASN A 2 -4.90 4.74 2.20
C ASN A 2 -3.78 5.67 2.66
N LEU A 3 -3.69 5.91 3.96
CA LEU A 3 -2.56 6.61 4.57
C LEU A 3 -1.67 5.56 5.23
N ILE A 4 -0.44 5.46 4.74
CA ILE A 4 0.51 4.43 5.13
C ILE A 4 1.68 5.11 5.83
N LYS A 5 2.00 4.65 7.03
CA LYS A 5 3.19 5.10 7.74
C LYS A 5 4.43 4.53 7.07
N GLY A 6 5.48 5.34 6.98
CA GLY A 6 6.76 4.91 6.47
C GLY A 6 7.92 5.54 7.23
N THR A 7 9.11 4.99 7.00
CA THR A 7 10.36 5.51 7.53
C THR A 7 11.34 5.69 6.39
N ILE A 8 11.92 6.89 6.29
CA ILE A 8 12.96 7.19 5.29
C ILE A 8 14.20 6.35 5.65
N THR A 9 14.68 5.52 4.73
CA THR A 9 15.91 4.73 4.94
C THR A 9 17.12 5.36 4.26
N GLY A 10 16.90 6.26 3.29
CA GLY A 10 17.96 7.00 2.62
C GLY A 10 17.49 7.66 1.34
N ALA A 11 18.44 8.21 0.60
CA ALA A 11 18.22 8.64 -0.77
C ALA A 11 18.16 7.41 -1.71
N ALA A 12 17.33 7.47 -2.75
CA ALA A 12 17.33 6.48 -3.81
C ALA A 12 18.11 7.01 -5.03
N GLU A 13 17.50 7.89 -5.81
CA GLU A 13 18.04 8.57 -7.00
C GLU A 13 17.73 10.06 -6.89
N ALA A 14 18.24 10.90 -7.80
CA ALA A 14 18.05 12.35 -7.74
C ALA A 14 16.55 12.72 -7.64
N GLY A 15 16.16 13.37 -6.53
CA GLY A 15 14.77 13.77 -6.27
C GLY A 15 13.87 12.65 -5.70
N ARG A 16 14.41 11.49 -5.31
CA ARG A 16 13.65 10.38 -4.72
C ARG A 16 14.24 9.92 -3.39
N SER A 17 13.34 9.62 -2.45
CA SER A 17 13.68 9.04 -1.15
C SER A 17 13.25 7.58 -1.10
N ARG A 18 14.06 6.76 -0.44
CA ARG A 18 13.75 5.36 -0.13
C ARG A 18 12.97 5.32 1.18
N VAL A 19 11.81 4.66 1.17
CA VAL A 19 10.90 4.58 2.30
C VAL A 19 10.53 3.13 2.54
N THR A 20 10.74 2.66 3.77
CA THR A 20 10.19 1.37 4.22
C THR A 20 8.79 1.59 4.77
N SER A 21 7.86 0.71 4.39
CA SER A 21 6.47 0.69 4.86
C SER A 21 6.00 -0.74 5.08
N VAL A 22 4.75 -0.90 5.53
CA VAL A 22 4.12 -2.22 5.67
C VAL A 22 3.90 -2.95 4.35
N LEU A 23 3.96 -2.24 3.21
CA LEU A 23 3.91 -2.82 1.87
C LEU A 23 5.31 -3.10 1.29
N GLY A 24 6.35 -2.98 2.11
CA GLY A 24 7.75 -3.14 1.72
C GLY A 24 8.47 -1.81 1.52
N GLU A 25 9.64 -1.90 0.92
CA GLU A 25 10.48 -0.74 0.60
C GLU A 25 10.19 -0.22 -0.80
N VAL A 26 10.02 1.10 -0.92
CA VAL A 26 9.72 1.79 -2.18
C VAL A 26 10.54 3.07 -2.31
N ALA A 27 10.91 3.40 -3.54
CA ALA A 27 11.45 4.72 -3.87
C ALA A 27 10.29 5.64 -4.25
N VAL A 28 10.17 6.79 -3.60
CA VAL A 28 9.10 7.77 -3.85
C VAL A 28 9.69 9.13 -4.17
N ASP A 29 8.98 9.91 -4.98
CA ASP A 29 9.39 11.28 -5.27
C ASP A 29 9.38 12.12 -3.98
N SER A 30 10.51 12.75 -3.70
CA SER A 30 10.70 13.62 -2.56
C SER A 30 11.14 14.99 -3.06
N ARG A 31 10.22 15.96 -2.99
CA ARG A 31 10.50 17.36 -3.37
C ARG A 31 11.54 18.04 -2.47
N THR A 32 11.81 17.46 -1.32
CA THR A 32 12.76 17.94 -0.32
C THR A 32 13.62 16.78 0.15
N ASP A 33 14.85 17.08 0.56
CA ASP A 33 15.69 16.08 1.21
C ASP A 33 15.08 15.69 2.56
N HIS A 34 15.09 14.40 2.86
CA HIS A 34 14.65 13.86 4.13
C HIS A 34 15.82 13.18 4.84
N THR A 35 15.87 13.32 6.17
CA THR A 35 16.85 12.63 6.99
C THR A 35 16.49 11.14 7.09
N PRO A 36 17.45 10.22 6.93
CA PRO A 36 17.26 8.82 7.29
C PRO A 36 16.73 8.67 8.72
N GLY A 37 15.78 7.76 8.92
CA GLY A 37 15.05 7.56 10.17
C GLY A 37 13.82 8.46 10.34
N ALA A 38 13.61 9.47 9.48
CA ALA A 38 12.43 10.32 9.58
C ALA A 38 11.13 9.53 9.32
N ALA A 39 10.16 9.72 10.21
CA ALA A 39 8.81 9.18 10.04
C ALA A 39 8.03 10.03 9.01
N VAL A 40 7.41 9.37 8.04
CA VAL A 40 6.67 9.99 6.96
C VAL A 40 5.31 9.34 6.74
N THR A 41 4.41 10.06 6.08
CA THR A 41 3.13 9.53 5.62
C THR A 41 3.14 9.40 4.10
N LEU A 42 2.83 8.21 3.61
CA LEU A 42 2.56 7.92 2.22
C LEU A 42 1.06 7.87 1.97
N SER A 43 0.62 8.39 0.84
CA SER A 43 -0.72 8.19 0.31
C SER A 43 -0.66 7.14 -0.78
N LEU A 44 -1.56 6.15 -0.72
CA LEU A 44 -1.71 5.13 -1.74
C LEU A 44 -3.18 5.03 -2.14
N ARG A 45 -3.45 5.18 -3.44
CA ARG A 45 -4.83 5.11 -3.95
C ARG A 45 -5.34 3.66 -3.90
N PRO A 46 -6.62 3.42 -3.55
CA PRO A 46 -7.16 2.06 -3.44
C PRO A 46 -7.02 1.26 -4.74
N GLU A 47 -7.16 1.92 -5.89
CA GLU A 47 -7.06 1.32 -7.23
C GLU A 47 -5.62 1.03 -7.68
N ALA A 48 -4.62 1.56 -6.97
CA ALA A 48 -3.22 1.24 -7.22
C ALA A 48 -2.76 -0.03 -6.49
N ILE A 49 -3.64 -0.64 -5.67
CA ILE A 49 -3.32 -1.83 -4.89
C ILE A 49 -3.79 -3.08 -5.64
N GLU A 50 -2.88 -4.03 -5.79
CA GLU A 50 -3.17 -5.35 -6.35
C GLU A 50 -3.36 -6.39 -5.24
N LEU A 51 -4.43 -7.17 -5.35
CA LEU A 51 -4.63 -8.36 -4.54
C LEU A 51 -4.27 -9.61 -5.36
N LYS A 52 -3.41 -10.43 -4.80
CA LYS A 52 -3.04 -11.74 -5.35
C LYS A 52 -3.43 -12.84 -4.36
N PRO A 53 -3.61 -14.10 -4.81
CA PRO A 53 -3.72 -15.25 -3.92
C PRO A 53 -2.58 -15.27 -2.90
N ALA A 54 -2.87 -15.78 -1.69
CA ALA A 54 -1.86 -15.88 -0.64
C ALA A 54 -0.59 -16.62 -1.12
N GLY A 55 0.57 -16.15 -0.64
CA GLY A 55 1.86 -16.76 -0.94
C GLY A 55 2.53 -16.26 -2.22
N GLN A 56 1.97 -15.25 -2.90
CA GLN A 56 2.57 -14.65 -4.10
C GLN A 56 3.49 -13.45 -3.82
N GLY A 57 4.08 -13.39 -2.62
CA GLY A 57 4.90 -12.26 -2.16
C GLY A 57 4.06 -11.08 -1.67
N GLY A 58 4.69 -9.94 -1.37
CA GLY A 58 4.00 -8.77 -0.85
C GLY A 58 3.53 -8.91 0.61
N ALA A 59 2.71 -7.96 1.07
CA ALA A 59 2.21 -7.95 2.44
C ALA A 59 1.07 -8.95 2.61
N ALA A 60 1.16 -9.82 3.62
CA ALA A 60 0.12 -10.80 3.91
C ALA A 60 -1.07 -10.12 4.60
N GLY A 61 -2.29 -10.51 4.20
CA GLY A 61 -3.51 -10.00 4.79
C GLY A 61 -4.71 -10.92 4.61
N LYS A 62 -5.83 -10.52 5.21
CA LYS A 62 -7.13 -11.20 5.11
C LYS A 62 -8.19 -10.22 4.66
N VAL A 63 -9.03 -10.63 3.71
CA VAL A 63 -10.20 -9.84 3.32
C VAL A 63 -11.23 -9.89 4.44
N THR A 64 -11.57 -8.73 4.98
CA THR A 64 -12.56 -8.59 6.06
C THR A 64 -13.90 -8.06 5.57
N ALA A 65 -13.93 -7.40 4.42
CA ALA A 65 -15.17 -6.96 3.79
C ALA A 65 -15.01 -6.88 2.25
N ARG A 66 -16.10 -7.09 1.53
CA ARG A 66 -16.18 -7.04 0.06
C ARG A 66 -17.52 -6.43 -0.36
N TYR A 67 -17.47 -5.32 -1.09
CA TYR A 67 -18.64 -4.63 -1.60
C TYR A 67 -18.56 -4.47 -3.12
N TYR A 68 -19.58 -4.93 -3.84
CA TYR A 68 -19.65 -4.81 -5.30
C TYR A 68 -20.60 -3.67 -5.68
N SER A 69 -20.12 -2.72 -6.49
CA SER A 69 -20.85 -1.53 -6.90
C SER A 69 -21.18 -1.51 -8.41
N GLY A 70 -21.10 -2.66 -9.08
CA GLY A 70 -21.47 -2.84 -10.48
C GLY A 70 -20.27 -2.96 -11.41
N SER A 71 -19.40 -1.94 -11.48
CA SER A 71 -18.16 -2.02 -12.29
C SER A 71 -16.91 -2.33 -11.46
N ILE A 72 -17.03 -2.20 -10.14
CA ILE A 72 -15.91 -2.19 -9.20
C ILE A 72 -16.25 -3.05 -7.98
N ILE A 73 -15.22 -3.64 -7.38
CA ILE A 73 -15.26 -4.25 -6.05
C ILE A 73 -14.36 -3.45 -5.11
N ASP A 74 -14.93 -3.02 -3.99
CA ASP A 74 -14.23 -2.44 -2.86
C ASP A 74 -13.97 -3.51 -1.80
N TYR A 75 -12.71 -3.69 -1.44
CA TYR A 75 -12.26 -4.61 -0.40
C TYR A 75 -11.75 -3.84 0.82
N ARG A 76 -12.00 -4.41 2.01
CA ARG A 76 -11.24 -4.12 3.22
C ARG A 76 -10.32 -5.29 3.50
N VAL A 77 -9.03 -5.01 3.64
CA VAL A 77 -8.00 -6.02 3.89
C VAL A 77 -7.28 -5.67 5.18
N ALA A 78 -7.39 -6.54 6.18
CA ALA A 78 -6.58 -6.45 7.39
C ALA A 78 -5.23 -7.11 7.11
N LEU A 79 -4.15 -6.33 7.14
CA LEU A 79 -2.79 -6.83 7.05
C LEU A 79 -2.38 -7.51 8.36
N ASP A 80 -1.46 -8.46 8.27
CA ASP A 80 -0.91 -9.13 9.45
C ASP A 80 -0.08 -8.18 10.34
N SER A 81 0.39 -7.05 9.78
CA SER A 81 1.04 -5.97 10.52
C SER A 81 0.07 -5.14 11.38
N GLY A 82 -1.24 -5.29 11.19
CA GLY A 82 -2.30 -4.64 11.97
C GLY A 82 -3.04 -3.52 11.24
N GLU A 83 -2.51 -3.01 10.13
CA GLU A 83 -3.18 -2.00 9.31
C GLU A 83 -4.36 -2.56 8.53
N THR A 84 -5.35 -1.71 8.27
CA THR A 84 -6.45 -2.03 7.34
C THR A 84 -6.33 -1.19 6.09
N LEU A 85 -6.29 -1.85 4.93
CA LEU A 85 -6.27 -1.21 3.62
C LEU A 85 -7.65 -1.27 2.96
N HIS A 86 -7.99 -0.20 2.26
CA HIS A 86 -9.06 -0.13 1.29
C HIS A 86 -8.47 -0.38 -0.10
N VAL A 87 -8.95 -1.43 -0.77
CA VAL A 87 -8.51 -1.77 -2.12
C VAL A 87 -9.69 -1.69 -3.06
N GLN A 88 -9.48 -1.16 -4.26
CA GLN A 88 -10.51 -1.03 -5.27
C GLN A 88 -10.03 -1.72 -6.56
N THR A 89 -10.84 -2.60 -7.13
CA THR A 89 -10.44 -3.33 -8.34
C THR A 89 -11.63 -3.70 -9.20
N PHE A 90 -11.37 -4.09 -10.45
CA PHE A 90 -12.39 -4.64 -11.34
C PHE A 90 -12.78 -6.07 -10.94
N PRO A 91 -13.98 -6.54 -11.28
CA PRO A 91 -14.45 -7.89 -10.94
C PRO A 91 -13.81 -9.00 -11.81
N ASN A 92 -12.50 -8.95 -12.02
CA ASN A 92 -11.73 -9.92 -12.80
C ASN A 92 -11.01 -10.98 -11.93
N ILE A 93 -11.01 -10.79 -10.60
CA ILE A 93 -10.44 -11.73 -9.63
C ILE A 93 -11.52 -12.31 -8.72
N ARG A 94 -11.36 -13.59 -8.34
CA ARG A 94 -12.28 -14.30 -7.44
C ARG A 94 -11.66 -14.36 -6.04
N ILE A 95 -11.87 -13.30 -5.26
CA ILE A 95 -11.48 -13.22 -3.85
C ILE A 95 -12.74 -12.94 -3.02
N ALA A 96 -12.98 -13.76 -2.01
CA ALA A 96 -14.11 -13.67 -1.10
C ALA A 96 -13.72 -13.04 0.24
N GLU A 97 -14.73 -12.66 1.03
CA GLU A 97 -14.50 -12.33 2.44
C GLU A 97 -13.99 -13.56 3.18
N GLY A 98 -13.02 -13.36 4.09
CA GLY A 98 -12.33 -14.43 4.81
C GLY A 98 -11.08 -14.96 4.10
N ASP A 99 -10.91 -14.71 2.81
CA ASP A 99 -9.76 -15.21 2.05
C ASP A 99 -8.45 -14.55 2.50
N ARG A 100 -7.38 -15.36 2.47
CA ARG A 100 -6.01 -14.89 2.65
C ARG A 100 -5.47 -14.39 1.32
N VAL A 101 -4.80 -13.24 1.35
CA VAL A 101 -4.30 -12.55 0.16
C VAL A 101 -2.87 -12.04 0.38
N SER A 102 -2.20 -11.86 -0.75
CA SER A 102 -0.94 -11.13 -0.89
C SER A 102 -1.25 -9.74 -1.46
N VAL A 103 -0.85 -8.69 -0.76
CA VAL A 103 -1.10 -7.29 -1.14
C VAL A 103 0.16 -6.67 -1.74
N HIS A 104 0.01 -6.08 -2.91
CA HIS A 104 1.08 -5.42 -3.65
C HIS A 104 0.67 -4.01 -4.06
N ALA A 105 1.67 -3.14 -4.20
CA ALA A 105 1.50 -1.85 -4.81
C ALA A 105 2.76 -1.51 -5.60
N PRO A 106 2.64 -0.97 -6.82
CA PRO A 106 3.80 -0.53 -7.58
C PRO A 106 4.38 0.73 -6.94
N ALA A 107 5.69 0.94 -7.09
CA ALA A 107 6.40 2.03 -6.41
C ALA A 107 5.89 3.43 -6.82
N ASP A 108 5.42 3.59 -8.05
CA ASP A 108 4.81 4.82 -8.59
C ASP A 108 3.38 5.07 -8.09
N GLY A 109 2.76 4.10 -7.42
CA GLY A 109 1.47 4.27 -6.76
C GLY A 109 1.53 5.09 -5.47
N PHE A 110 2.72 5.27 -4.89
CA PHE A 110 2.92 5.94 -3.60
C PHE A 110 3.23 7.43 -3.77
N TRP A 111 2.55 8.25 -2.97
CA TRP A 111 2.75 9.70 -2.91
C TRP A 111 3.23 10.10 -1.52
N LEU A 112 4.42 10.69 -1.42
CA LEU A 112 4.93 11.20 -0.15
C LEU A 112 4.20 12.49 0.23
N LEU A 113 3.48 12.46 1.36
CA LEU A 113 2.78 13.65 1.88
C LEU A 113 3.66 14.52 2.77
N GLY A 114 4.76 13.97 3.30
CA GLY A 114 5.69 14.64 4.20
C GLY A 114 5.79 13.93 5.55
N ALA A 115 6.17 14.67 6.59
CA ALA A 115 6.35 14.14 7.94
C ALA A 115 5.07 13.51 8.49
N ALA A 116 5.21 12.39 9.20
CA ALA A 116 4.10 11.75 9.88
C ALA A 116 3.53 12.70 10.97
N LYS A 117 2.20 12.84 10.99
CA LYS A 117 1.47 13.52 12.08
C LYS A 117 0.98 12.50 13.10
#